data_AF-A0A834AVV1-F1
#
_entry.id   AF-A0A834AVV1-F1
#
_cell.length_a   1.000
_cell.length_b   1.000
_cell.length_c   1.000
_cell.angle_alpha   90.00
_cell.angle_beta   90.00
_cell.angle_gamma   90.00
#
_symmetry.space_group_name_H-M   'P 1'
#
loop_
_entity.id
_entity.type
_entity.pdbx_description
1 polymer ?
#
loop_
_entity_poly.entity_id
_entity_poly.type
_entity_poly.pdbx_seq_one_letter_code
_entity_poly.pdbx_strand_id
1 'polypeptide(L)'
;MLLTPHLPSALLRHRLKTHTTVIHQLDKALAKLGISQLTSQEVKSACYLRGLNSTLIAEERCRTWLAEWLQISCNLKEAELSLLLHSMVLLSINYTGMRC
;
A
#
# COMPACT_ATOMS: atom_id res chain seq x y z
N MET A 1 -7.95 5.44 12.68
CA MET A 1 -8.73 4.41 13.39
C MET A 1 -8.84 3.18 12.50
N LEU A 2 -7.92 2.22 12.62
CA LEU A 2 -7.95 0.98 11.86
C LEU A 2 -8.66 -0.10 12.70
N LEU A 3 -9.81 -0.55 12.21
CA LEU A 3 -10.49 -1.80 12.59
C LEU A 3 -11.02 -1.84 14.03
N THR A 4 -12.29 -1.45 14.23
CA THR A 4 -13.08 -1.94 15.38
C THR A 4 -13.38 -3.43 15.15
N PRO A 5 -12.73 -4.36 15.87
CA PRO A 5 -12.80 -5.79 15.55
C PRO A 5 -14.16 -6.41 15.91
N HIS A 6 -15.01 -5.70 16.67
CA HIS A 6 -16.30 -6.17 17.16
C HIS A 6 -17.48 -5.96 16.20
N LEU A 7 -17.21 -5.65 14.93
CA LEU A 7 -18.26 -5.49 13.92
C LEU A 7 -18.64 -6.84 13.29
N PRO A 8 -19.91 -7.01 12.88
CA PRO A 8 -20.32 -8.12 12.05
C PRO A 8 -19.40 -8.31 10.83
N SER A 9 -19.09 -9.57 10.51
CA SER A 9 -18.14 -9.95 9.46
C SER A 9 -18.47 -9.34 8.09
N ALA A 10 -19.75 -9.22 7.75
CA ALA A 10 -20.20 -8.58 6.51
C ALA A 10 -19.83 -7.08 6.44
N LEU A 11 -19.95 -6.36 7.56
CA LEU A 11 -19.58 -4.95 7.63
C LEU A 11 -18.06 -4.75 7.58
N LEU A 12 -17.30 -5.65 8.21
CA LEU A 12 -15.84 -5.66 8.09
C LEU A 12 -15.39 -5.90 6.65
N ARG A 13 -15.99 -6.88 5.97
CA ARG A 13 -15.73 -7.16 4.56
C ARG A 13 -16.06 -5.98 3.66
N HIS A 14 -17.20 -5.33 3.89
CA HIS A 14 -17.59 -4.14 3.14
C HIS A 14 -16.58 -2.99 3.34
N ARG A 15 -16.21 -2.69 4.61
CA ARG A 15 -15.20 -1.67 4.92
C ARG A 15 -13.86 -1.97 4.26
N LEU A 16 -13.38 -3.20 4.38
CA LEU A 16 -12.14 -3.63 3.74
C LEU A 16 -12.20 -3.38 2.24
N LYS A 17 -13.25 -3.84 1.56
CA LYS A 17 -13.43 -3.62 0.13
C LYS A 17 -13.38 -2.13 -0.23
N THR A 18 -14.12 -1.29 0.48
CA THR A 18 -14.15 0.17 0.25
C THR A 18 -12.77 0.80 0.42
N HIS A 19 -12.06 0.48 1.51
CA HIS A 19 -10.71 1.00 1.74
C HIS A 19 -9.71 0.53 0.68
N THR A 20 -9.78 -0.74 0.29
CA THR A 20 -8.92 -1.29 -0.76
C THR A 20 -9.18 -0.62 -2.11
N THR A 21 -10.44 -0.35 -2.45
CA THR A 21 -10.78 0.40 -3.67
C THR A 21 -10.16 1.80 -3.65
N VAL A 22 -10.23 2.52 -2.52
CA VAL A 22 -9.60 3.84 -2.37
C VAL A 22 -8.09 3.74 -2.57
N ILE A 23 -7.42 2.77 -1.95
CA ILE A 23 -5.96 2.59 -2.11
C ILE A 23 -5.61 2.27 -3.58
N HIS A 24 -6.37 1.40 -4.24
CA HIS A 24 -6.17 1.04 -5.64
C HIS A 24 -6.34 2.26 -6.58
N GLN A 25 -7.32 3.13 -6.31
CA GLN A 25 -7.50 4.37 -7.07
C GLN A 25 -6.36 5.37 -6.82
N LEU A 26 -5.92 5.51 -5.56
CA LEU A 26 -4.76 6.33 -5.21
C LEU A 26 -3.48 5.83 -5.90
N ASP A 27 -3.30 4.52 -6.00
CA ASP A 27 -2.17 3.92 -6.73
C ASP A 27 -2.18 4.26 -8.22
N LYS A 28 -3.35 4.17 -8.87
CA LYS A 28 -3.50 4.58 -10.28
C LYS A 28 -3.20 6.07 -10.48
N ALA A 29 -3.65 6.92 -9.55
CA ALA A 29 -3.35 8.35 -9.60
C ALA A 29 -1.86 8.61 -9.38
N LEU A 30 -1.24 7.92 -8.41
CA LEU A 30 0.18 8.04 -8.13
C LEU A 30 1.05 7.54 -9.29
N ALA A 31 0.65 6.45 -9.97
CA ALA A 31 1.34 5.96 -11.16
C ALA A 31 1.33 6.99 -12.31
N LYS A 32 0.24 7.74 -12.46
CA LYS A 32 0.13 8.84 -13.43
C LYS A 32 0.98 10.06 -13.05
N LEU A 33 1.02 10.40 -11.75
CA LEU A 33 1.82 11.52 -11.23
C LEU A 33 3.33 11.22 -11.31
N GLY A 34 3.71 9.98 -11.01
CA GLY A 34 5.11 9.54 -10.90
C GLY A 34 5.68 9.74 -9.49
N ILE A 35 6.40 8.73 -8.99
CA ILE A 35 7.01 8.76 -7.65
C ILE A 35 8.04 9.89 -7.52
N SER A 36 8.72 10.27 -8.60
CA SER A 36 9.73 11.34 -8.60
C SER A 36 9.17 12.72 -8.22
N GLN A 37 7.86 12.94 -8.39
CA GLN A 37 7.19 14.19 -8.02
C GLN A 37 6.88 14.28 -6.53
N LEU A 38 6.98 13.18 -5.79
CA LEU A 38 6.73 13.16 -4.35
C LEU A 38 7.94 13.68 -3.57
N THR A 39 7.67 14.48 -2.55
CA THR A 39 8.63 14.81 -1.49
C THR A 39 9.00 13.58 -0.67
N SER A 40 10.10 13.65 0.06
CA SER A 40 10.55 12.58 0.97
C SER A 40 9.47 12.17 1.97
N GLN A 41 8.76 13.14 2.55
CA GLN A 41 7.70 12.89 3.52
C GLN A 41 6.48 12.21 2.89
N GLU A 42 6.10 12.59 1.67
CA GLU A 42 5.00 11.97 0.94
C GLU A 42 5.31 10.52 0.56
N VAL A 43 6.56 10.23 0.16
CA VAL A 43 7.00 8.84 -0.09
C VAL A 43 6.86 7.99 1.17
N LYS A 44 7.31 8.50 2.32
CA LYS A 44 7.18 7.81 3.61
C LYS A 44 5.72 7.55 3.96
N SER A 45 4.88 8.57 3.84
CA SER A 45 3.45 8.49 4.14
C SER A 45 2.73 7.50 3.21
N ALA A 46 3.08 7.52 1.91
CA ALA A 46 2.56 6.59 0.92
C ALA A 46 2.94 5.14 1.24
N CYS A 47 4.19 4.89 1.64
CA CYS A 47 4.65 3.57 2.08
C CYS A 47 3.90 3.09 3.33
N TYR A 48 3.78 3.96 4.34
CA TYR A 48 3.08 3.65 5.59
C TYR A 48 1.61 3.30 5.38
N LEU A 49 0.91 4.07 4.53
CA LEU A 49 -0.48 3.80 4.17
C LEU A 49 -0.70 2.39 3.58
N ARG A 50 0.33 1.83 2.94
CA ARG A 50 0.31 0.52 2.28
C ARG A 50 0.89 -0.60 3.14
N GLY A 51 1.20 -0.32 4.41
CA GLY A 51 1.62 -1.30 5.40
C GLY A 51 3.12 -1.40 5.63
N LEU A 52 3.96 -0.64 4.91
CA LEU A 52 5.40 -0.63 5.15
C LEU A 52 5.75 0.31 6.30
N ASN A 53 6.45 -0.17 7.33
CA ASN A 53 6.99 0.72 8.37
C ASN A 53 8.15 1.57 7.82
N SER A 54 7.80 2.73 7.26
CA SER A 54 8.73 3.60 6.55
C SER A 54 9.64 4.42 7.46
N THR A 55 9.39 4.46 8.78
CA THR A 55 10.09 5.36 9.72
C THR A 55 11.61 5.15 9.78
N LEU A 56 12.06 3.90 9.71
CA LEU A 56 13.47 3.52 9.84
C LEU A 56 14.14 3.19 8.49
N ILE A 57 13.40 3.25 7.39
CA ILE A 57 13.91 2.90 6.06
C ILE A 57 14.59 4.15 5.45
N ALA A 58 15.56 4.01 4.56
CA ALA A 58 16.06 5.17 3.79
C ALA A 58 14.98 5.67 2.80
N GLU A 59 15.01 6.93 2.39
CA GLU A 59 14.03 7.46 1.42
C GLU A 59 14.10 6.70 0.09
N GLU A 60 15.31 6.53 -0.46
CA GLU A 60 15.55 5.83 -1.73
C GLU A 60 14.93 4.43 -1.72
N ARG A 61 15.15 3.69 -0.63
CA ARG A 61 14.58 2.36 -0.41
C ARG A 61 13.05 2.38 -0.37
N CYS A 62 12.45 3.41 0.24
CA CYS A 62 11.00 3.59 0.19
C CYS A 62 10.50 3.91 -1.23
N ARG A 63 11.24 4.68 -2.03
CA ARG A 63 10.87 4.94 -3.43
C ARG A 63 10.90 3.66 -4.27
N THR A 64 11.93 2.84 -4.11
CA THR A 64 12.03 1.53 -4.79
C THR A 64 10.88 0.62 -4.39
N TRP A 65 10.62 0.47 -3.08
CA TRP A 65 9.50 -0.33 -2.60
C TRP A 65 8.15 0.16 -3.14
N LEU A 66 7.95 1.48 -3.17
CA LEU A 66 6.71 2.07 -3.68
C LEU A 66 6.56 1.82 -5.18
N ALA A 67 7.67 1.79 -5.94
CA ALA A 67 7.65 1.43 -7.36
C ALA A 67 7.25 -0.04 -7.57
N GLU A 68 7.83 -0.96 -6.80
CA GLU A 68 7.46 -2.38 -6.82
C GLU A 68 5.99 -2.59 -6.45
N TRP A 69 5.52 -1.88 -5.41
CA TRP A 69 4.11 -1.88 -5.02
C TRP A 69 3.20 -1.44 -6.18
N LEU A 70 3.52 -0.34 -6.85
CA LEU A 70 2.72 0.17 -7.96
C LEU A 70 2.70 -0.78 -9.17
N GLN A 71 3.80 -1.50 -9.42
CA GLN A 71 3.79 -2.54 -10.46
C GLN A 71 2.78 -3.64 -10.14
N ILE A 72 2.62 -4.03 -8.88
CA ILE A 72 1.63 -5.03 -8.50
C ILE A 72 0.23 -4.41 -8.55
N SER A 73 0.03 -3.29 -7.85
CA SER A 73 -1.31 -2.77 -7.61
C SER A 73 -2.00 -2.19 -8.84
N CYS A 74 -1.24 -1.63 -9.79
CA CYS A 74 -1.80 -1.09 -11.02
C CYS A 74 -2.15 -2.16 -12.06
N ASN A 75 -1.57 -3.36 -11.96
CA ASN A 75 -1.87 -4.48 -12.85
C ASN A 75 -3.09 -5.30 -12.41
N LEU A 76 -3.57 -5.11 -11.18
CA LEU A 76 -4.76 -5.79 -10.66
C LEU A 76 -6.05 -5.11 -11.10
N LYS A 77 -7.09 -5.92 -11.34
CA LYS A 77 -8.45 -5.43 -11.61
C LYS A 77 -9.23 -5.26 -10.31
N GLU A 78 -10.34 -4.52 -10.36
CA GLU A 78 -11.22 -4.34 -9.20
C GLU A 78 -11.87 -5.65 -8.71
N ALA A 79 -11.97 -6.67 -9.56
CA ALA A 79 -12.41 -8.00 -9.16
C ALA A 79 -11.37 -8.71 -8.25
N GLU A 80 -10.12 -8.25 -8.25
CA GLU A 80 -8.96 -8.90 -7.62
C GLU A 80 -8.46 -8.12 -6.38
N LEU A 81 -9.31 -7.26 -5.79
CA LEU A 81 -8.94 -6.47 -4.61
C LEU A 81 -8.56 -7.34 -3.40
N SER A 82 -9.06 -8.58 -3.31
CA SER A 82 -8.61 -9.53 -2.31
C SER A 82 -7.11 -9.83 -2.46
N LEU A 83 -6.63 -10.06 -3.68
CA LEU A 83 -5.20 -10.28 -3.95
C LEU A 83 -4.38 -9.05 -3.59
N LEU A 84 -4.88 -7.84 -3.90
CA LEU A 84 -4.21 -6.59 -3.51
C LEU A 84 -3.99 -6.50 -1.99
N LEU A 85 -5.00 -6.87 -1.19
CA LEU A 85 -4.89 -6.93 0.27
C LEU A 85 -3.84 -7.95 0.74
N HIS A 86 -3.78 -9.13 0.12
CA HIS A 86 -2.75 -10.12 0.46
C HIS A 86 -1.35 -9.62 0.08
N SER A 87 -1.21 -8.98 -1.08
CA SER A 87 0.05 -8.38 -1.51
C SER A 87 0.55 -7.29 -0.56
N MET A 88 -0.34 -6.50 0.06
CA MET A 88 0.08 -5.53 1.09
C MET A 88 0.81 -6.22 2.24
N VAL A 89 0.24 -7.31 2.74
CA VAL A 89 0.80 -8.07 3.87
C VAL A 89 2.09 -8.77 3.45
N LEU A 90 2.07 -9.47 2.31
CA LEU A 90 3.23 -10.22 1.82
C LEU A 90 4.41 -9.30 1.51
N LEU A 91 4.18 -8.20 0.79
CA LEU A 91 5.26 -7.29 0.39
C LEU A 91 5.81 -6.49 1.57
N SER A 92 4.96 -6.10 2.54
CA SER A 92 5.42 -5.35 3.72
C SER A 92 6.18 -6.22 4.72
N ILE A 93 5.71 -7.44 5.01
CA ILE A 93 6.37 -8.35 5.96
C ILE A 93 7.69 -8.89 5.39
N ASN A 94 7.71 -9.21 4.09
CA ASN A 94 8.93 -9.71 3.45
C ASN A 94 9.88 -8.58 3.03
N TYR A 95 9.55 -7.32 3.31
CA TYR A 95 10.50 -6.23 3.15
C TYR A 95 11.55 -6.29 4.26
N THR A 96 12.45 -7.26 4.14
CA THR A 96 13.73 -7.25 4.83
C THR A 96 14.55 -6.17 4.16
N GLY A 97 14.34 -4.91 4.54
CA GLY A 97 15.21 -3.82 4.09
C GLY A 97 16.64 -4.27 4.36
N MET A 98 17.36 -4.67 3.31
CA MET A 98 18.55 -5.51 3.44
C MET A 98 19.41 -4.97 4.57
N ARG A 99 19.57 -5.82 5.59
CA ARG A 99 20.43 -5.60 6.74
C ARG A 99 21.74 -5.00 6.22
N CYS A 100 22.04 -3.78 6.64
CA CYS A 100 23.43 -3.41 6.84
C CYS A 100 23.82 -3.98 8.21
#